data_AF-A0A944V0W4-F1
#
_entry.id   AF-A0A944V0W4-F1
#
_cell.length_a   1.000
_cell.length_b   1.000
_cell.length_c   1.000
_cell.angle_alpha   90.00
_cell.angle_beta   90.00
_cell.angle_gamma   90.00
#
_symmetry.space_group_name_H-M   'P 1'
#
loop_
_entity.id
_entity.type
_entity.pdbx_description
1 polymer ?
#
loop_
_entity_poly.entity_id
_entity_poly.type
_entity_poly.pdbx_seq_one_letter_code
_entity_poly.pdbx_strand_id
1 'polypeptide(L)'
;MNKRRIVITGMGTINALGHNVDETWKNLLAGKSGVDHITNFEITDEYTSRIAGEIKNYDPKKYFERKKLKKMDPYTQYALIASKEAIEDSGLNNADFNHDRAGV
;
A
#
# COMPACT_ATOMS: atom_id res chain seq x y z
N MET A 1 -9.00 -35.10 5.88
CA MET A 1 -8.49 -33.97 5.09
C MET A 1 -7.03 -33.72 5.47
N ASN A 2 -6.10 -33.77 4.51
CA ASN A 2 -4.72 -33.32 4.75
C ASN A 2 -4.66 -31.79 4.66
N LYS A 3 -4.07 -31.15 5.66
CA LYS A 3 -3.81 -29.69 5.64
C LYS A 3 -2.80 -29.38 4.54
N ARG A 4 -3.11 -28.41 3.69
CA ARG A 4 -2.18 -27.91 2.66
C ARG A 4 -1.21 -26.92 3.28
N ARG A 5 0.05 -26.91 2.83
CA ARG A 5 1.01 -25.86 3.19
C ARG A 5 0.64 -24.59 2.45
N ILE A 6 0.76 -23.46 3.13
CA ILE A 6 0.55 -22.11 2.60
C ILE A 6 1.88 -21.38 2.69
N VAL A 7 2.23 -20.66 1.63
CA VAL A 7 3.47 -19.88 1.53
C VAL A 7 3.12 -18.48 1.03
N ILE A 8 3.97 -17.51 1.37
CA ILE A 8 3.91 -16.15 0.83
C ILE A 8 4.86 -16.11 -0.36
N THR A 9 4.35 -15.74 -1.53
CA THR A 9 5.13 -15.66 -2.77
C THR A 9 5.35 -14.23 -3.23
N GLY A 10 4.55 -13.27 -2.78
CA GLY A 10 4.75 -11.86 -3.07
C GLY A 10 4.19 -10.96 -1.97
N MET A 11 4.78 -9.79 -1.82
CA MET A 11 4.38 -8.77 -0.85
C MET A 11 4.26 -7.40 -1.53
N GLY A 12 3.41 -6.55 -0.99
CA GLY A 12 3.26 -5.19 -1.49
C GLY A 12 2.74 -4.26 -0.41
N THR A 13 3.16 -3.00 -0.45
CA THR A 13 2.82 -2.02 0.58
C THR A 13 2.92 -0.59 0.07
N ILE A 14 2.10 0.28 0.64
CA ILE A 14 2.26 1.73 0.58
C ILE A 14 1.92 2.28 1.97
N ASN A 15 2.87 2.98 2.59
CA ASN A 15 2.76 3.43 3.98
C ASN A 15 3.65 4.65 4.25
N ALA A 16 3.68 5.11 5.49
CA ALA A 16 4.44 6.30 5.89
C ALA A 16 5.98 6.16 5.81
N LEU A 17 6.49 4.93 5.67
CA LEU A 17 7.90 4.60 5.52
C LEU A 17 8.32 4.32 4.08
N GLY A 18 7.40 4.17 3.13
CA GLY A 18 7.76 3.86 1.73
C GLY A 18 6.56 3.59 0.82
N HIS A 19 6.80 3.71 -0.48
CA HIS A 19 5.80 3.43 -1.53
C HIS A 19 5.89 2.00 -2.08
N ASN A 20 6.77 1.18 -1.53
CA ASN A 20 7.01 -0.22 -1.87
C ASN A 20 7.67 -0.96 -0.69
N VAL A 21 7.80 -2.29 -0.80
CA VAL A 21 8.39 -3.18 0.22
C VAL A 21 9.85 -2.83 0.48
N ASP A 22 10.64 -2.62 -0.58
CA ASP A 22 12.07 -2.32 -0.46
C ASP A 22 12.34 -1.03 0.29
N GLU A 23 11.64 0.05 -0.06
CA GLU A 23 11.72 1.34 0.62
C GLU A 23 11.28 1.24 2.07
N THR A 24 10.12 0.60 2.30
CA THR A 24 9.58 0.40 3.65
C THR A 24 10.59 -0.34 4.52
N TRP A 25 11.13 -1.45 4.02
CA TRP A 25 12.07 -2.30 4.74
C TRP A 25 13.39 -1.57 5.02
N LYS A 26 13.94 -0.90 4.01
CA LYS A 26 15.16 -0.10 4.16
C LYS A 26 15.00 1.00 5.20
N ASN A 27 13.89 1.73 5.18
CA ASN A 27 13.64 2.83 6.10
C ASN A 27 13.35 2.34 7.52
N LEU A 28 12.65 1.20 7.65
CA LEU A 28 12.41 0.53 8.92
C LEU A 28 13.73 0.10 9.58
N LEU A 29 14.60 -0.59 8.84
CA LEU A 29 15.91 -1.03 9.35
C LEU A 29 16.83 0.15 9.70
N ALA A 30 16.69 1.28 9.01
CA ALA A 30 17.41 2.51 9.33
C ALA A 30 16.84 3.27 10.55
N GLY A 31 15.80 2.74 11.20
CA GLY A 31 15.19 3.37 12.38
C GLY A 31 14.45 4.68 12.08
N LYS A 32 14.00 4.88 10.82
CA LYS A 32 13.25 6.08 10.46
C LYS A 32 11.83 6.02 11.03
N SER A 33 11.35 7.14 11.56
CA SER A 33 9.95 7.29 11.94
C SER A 33 9.09 7.69 10.74
N GLY A 34 7.97 7.02 10.56
CA GLY A 34 6.92 7.42 9.61
C GLY A 34 5.94 8.45 10.21
N VAL A 35 6.00 8.68 11.53
CA VAL A 35 5.11 9.60 12.23
C VAL A 35 5.64 11.03 12.11
N ASP A 36 4.75 11.94 11.74
CA ASP A 36 5.02 13.38 11.58
C ASP A 36 3.78 14.20 11.94
N HIS A 37 3.88 15.52 11.90
CA HIS A 37 2.70 16.39 11.99
C HIS A 37 1.73 16.13 10.83
N ILE A 38 0.43 16.15 11.12
CA ILE A 38 -0.63 15.96 10.11
C ILE A 38 -0.56 17.11 9.10
N THR A 39 -0.59 16.78 7.81
CA THR A 39 -0.57 17.73 6.70
C THR A 39 -1.72 17.53 5.70
N ASN A 40 -2.41 16.38 5.76
CA ASN A 40 -3.48 16.05 4.82
C ASN A 40 -4.75 16.89 5.02
N PHE A 41 -4.95 17.47 6.20
CA PHE A 41 -6.09 18.32 6.52
C PHE A 41 -5.71 19.36 7.59
N GLU A 42 -6.51 20.41 7.71
CA GLU A 42 -6.33 21.44 8.74
C GLU A 42 -6.70 20.89 10.12
N ILE A 43 -5.73 20.84 11.03
CA ILE A 43 -5.96 20.51 12.45
C ILE A 43 -6.65 21.70 13.12
N THR A 44 -7.79 21.45 13.76
CA THR A 44 -8.43 22.38 14.70
C THR A 44 -8.00 22.09 16.15
N ASP A 45 -8.22 23.04 17.07
CA ASP A 45 -7.88 22.86 18.49
C ASP A 45 -8.72 21.79 19.22
N GLU A 46 -9.76 21.26 18.57
CA GLU A 46 -10.56 20.14 19.08
C GLU A 46 -9.80 18.81 19.03
N TYR A 47 -8.79 18.69 18.16
CA TYR A 47 -7.97 17.49 18.05
C TYR A 47 -6.86 17.49 19.11
N THR A 48 -6.92 16.51 20.00
CA THR A 48 -5.87 16.30 21.02
C THR A 48 -4.59 15.72 20.42
N SER A 49 -4.68 14.91 19.36
CA SER A 49 -3.52 14.41 18.60
C SER A 49 -3.24 15.28 17.38
N ARG A 50 -1.97 15.62 17.19
CA ARG A 50 -1.50 16.46 16.07
C ARG A 50 -0.47 15.77 15.17
N ILE A 51 -0.34 14.46 15.31
CA ILE A 51 0.63 13.63 14.60
C ILE A 51 -0.07 12.42 13.97
N ALA A 52 0.44 11.98 12.82
CA ALA A 52 -0.02 10.79 12.11
C ALA A 52 1.09 10.16 11.27
N GLY A 53 0.90 8.90 10.87
CA GLY A 53 1.71 8.24 9.85
C GLY A 53 1.10 8.42 8.47
N GLU A 54 1.24 9.61 7.89
CA GLU A 54 0.73 9.90 6.54
C GLU A 54 1.62 9.30 5.45
N ILE A 55 1.03 8.84 4.35
CA ILE A 55 1.80 8.43 3.16
C ILE A 55 2.39 9.70 2.52
N LYS A 56 3.68 9.92 2.71
CA LYS A 56 4.39 11.13 2.27
C LYS A 56 4.51 11.16 0.74
N ASN A 57 4.32 12.33 0.12
CA ASN A 57 4.49 12.55 -1.32
C ASN A 57 3.61 11.65 -2.22
N TYR A 58 2.43 11.24 -1.75
CA TYR A 58 1.48 10.47 -2.54
C TYR A 58 0.81 11.35 -3.60
N ASP A 59 1.00 11.02 -4.88
CA ASP A 59 0.27 11.63 -6.00
C ASP A 59 -0.57 10.56 -6.73
N PRO A 60 -1.90 10.56 -6.54
CA PRO A 60 -2.78 9.55 -7.14
C PRO A 60 -2.78 9.58 -8.67
N LYS A 61 -2.40 10.72 -9.29
CA LYS A 61 -2.35 10.85 -10.75
C LYS A 61 -1.22 10.05 -11.40
N LYS A 62 -0.21 9.64 -10.62
CA LYS A 62 0.88 8.77 -11.10
C LYS A 62 0.44 7.32 -11.27
N TYR A 63 -0.64 6.92 -10.58
CA TYR A 63 -1.09 5.52 -10.52
C TYR A 63 -2.39 5.29 -11.28
N PHE A 64 -3.26 6.29 -11.35
CA PHE A 64 -4.60 6.13 -11.91
C PHE A 64 -4.98 7.26 -12.85
N GLU A 65 -5.74 6.92 -13.89
CA GLU A 65 -6.37 7.89 -14.76
C GLU A 65 -7.39 8.74 -13.99
N ARG A 66 -7.49 10.03 -14.36
CA ARG A 66 -8.39 11.02 -13.73
C ARG A 66 -9.85 10.56 -13.62
N LYS A 67 -10.34 9.76 -14.58
CA LYS A 67 -11.72 9.24 -14.58
C LYS A 67 -11.95 8.18 -13.49
N LYS A 68 -10.93 7.36 -13.19
CA LYS A 68 -10.97 6.33 -12.15
C LYS A 68 -10.85 6.95 -10.76
N LEU A 69 -10.01 7.97 -10.60
CA LEU A 69 -9.81 8.65 -9.32
C LEU A 69 -11.09 9.22 -8.70
N LYS A 70 -12.02 9.74 -9.52
CA LYS A 70 -13.31 10.24 -9.03
C LYS A 70 -14.22 9.17 -8.41
N LYS A 71 -13.91 7.90 -8.62
CA LYS A 71 -14.72 6.75 -8.17
C LYS A 71 -14.05 5.94 -7.06
N MET A 72 -12.85 6.33 -6.63
CA MET A 72 -12.05 5.57 -5.67
C MET A 72 -11.74 6.45 -4.47
N ASP A 73 -12.14 5.98 -3.29
CA ASP A 73 -11.62 6.53 -2.04
C ASP A 73 -10.09 6.30 -1.96
N PRO A 74 -9.32 7.20 -1.32
CA PRO A 74 -7.89 6.98 -1.06
C PRO A 74 -7.54 5.58 -0.54
N TYR A 75 -8.34 4.98 0.36
CA TYR A 75 -8.03 3.63 0.86
C TYR A 75 -8.03 2.58 -0.25
N THR A 76 -8.98 2.69 -1.21
CA THR A 76 -9.06 1.78 -2.36
C THR A 76 -7.84 1.95 -3.26
N GLN A 77 -7.39 3.18 -3.43
CA GLN A 77 -6.19 3.48 -4.22
C GLN A 77 -4.95 2.83 -3.59
N TYR A 78 -4.78 2.95 -2.26
CA TYR A 78 -3.68 2.32 -1.54
C TYR A 78 -3.72 0.79 -1.64
N ALA A 79 -4.91 0.20 -1.45
CA ALA A 79 -5.09 -1.24 -1.58
C ALA A 79 -4.70 -1.74 -2.99
N LEU A 80 -5.11 -1.02 -4.05
CA LEU A 80 -4.77 -1.38 -5.42
C LEU A 80 -3.27 -1.25 -5.72
N ILE A 81 -2.60 -0.22 -5.19
CA ILE A 81 -1.15 -0.05 -5.35
C ILE A 81 -0.39 -1.20 -4.68
N ALA A 82 -0.71 -1.47 -3.41
CA ALA A 82 -0.07 -2.57 -2.67
C ALA A 82 -0.36 -3.94 -3.30
N SER A 83 -1.60 -4.18 -3.75
CA SER A 83 -1.97 -5.44 -4.40
C SER A 83 -1.23 -5.63 -5.73
N LYS A 84 -1.07 -4.55 -6.50
CA LYS A 84 -0.32 -4.58 -7.76
C LYS A 84 1.14 -4.96 -7.52
N GLU A 85 1.79 -4.33 -6.55
CA GLU A 85 3.17 -4.67 -6.18
C GLU A 85 3.28 -6.14 -5.74
N ALA A 86 2.35 -6.63 -4.89
CA ALA A 86 2.36 -8.01 -4.44
C ALA A 86 2.21 -9.03 -5.57
N ILE A 87 1.36 -8.73 -6.57
CA ILE A 87 1.20 -9.59 -7.75
C ILE A 87 2.46 -9.56 -8.61
N GLU A 88 3.07 -8.39 -8.79
CA GLU A 88 4.34 -8.25 -9.53
C GLU A 88 5.48 -9.02 -8.85
N ASP A 89 5.66 -8.86 -7.54
CA ASP A 89 6.66 -9.55 -6.72
C ASP A 89 6.46 -11.08 -6.74
N SER A 90 5.21 -11.53 -6.74
CA SER A 90 4.88 -12.96 -6.81
C SER A 90 5.24 -13.64 -8.14
N GLY A 91 5.49 -12.86 -9.20
CA GLY A 91 5.68 -13.36 -10.56
C GLY A 91 4.39 -13.87 -11.24
N LEU A 92 3.22 -13.77 -10.60
CA LEU A 92 1.95 -14.27 -11.14
C LEU A 92 1.53 -13.60 -12.45
N ASN A 93 1.95 -12.35 -12.70
CA ASN A 93 1.69 -11.66 -13.96
C ASN A 93 2.25 -12.38 -15.20
N ASN A 94 3.31 -13.17 -15.02
CA ASN A 94 3.98 -13.91 -16.09
C ASN A 94 3.68 -15.42 -16.02
N ALA A 95 2.86 -15.85 -15.06
CA ALA A 95 2.54 -17.25 -14.84
C ALA A 95 1.24 -17.63 -15.55
N ASP A 96 1.19 -18.85 -16.08
CA ASP A 96 -0.08 -19.47 -16.47
C ASP A 96 -0.71 -20.12 -15.24
N PHE A 97 -1.78 -19.53 -14.71
CA PHE A 97 -2.50 -20.05 -13.54
C PHE A 97 -4.01 -19.96 -13.73
N ASN A 98 -4.73 -20.86 -13.05
CA ASN A 98 -6.18 -20.89 -13.11
C ASN A 98 -6.80 -19.73 -12.31
N HIS A 99 -7.46 -18.80 -12.99
CA HIS A 99 -8.13 -17.64 -12.38
C HIS A 99 -9.30 -18.04 -11.44
N ASP A 100 -10.00 -19.14 -11.68
CA ASP A 100 -11.06 -19.65 -10.77
C ASP A 100 -10.49 -20.18 -9.45
N ARG A 101 -9.16 -20.29 -9.36
CA ARG A 101 -8.42 -20.71 -8.17
C ARG A 101 -7.69 -19.56 -7.48
N ALA A 102 -7.89 -18.33 -7.94
CA ALA A 102 -7.39 -17.11 -7.31
C ALA A 102 -8.55 -16.30 -6.72
N GLY A 103 -8.36 -15.82 -5.49
CA GLY A 103 -9.36 -15.05 -4.76
C GLY A 103 -8.76 -13.82 -4.09
N VAL A 104 -9.64 -12.91 -3.67
CA VAL A 104 -9.36 -11.69 -2.89
C VAL A 104 -10.30 -11.66 -1.70
#